data_AF-A0A942EHB9-F1
#
_entry.id   AF-A0A942EHB9-F1
#
_cell.length_a   1.000
_cell.length_b   1.000
_cell.length_c   1.000
_cell.angle_alpha   90.00
_cell.angle_beta   90.00
_cell.angle_gamma   90.00
#
_symmetry.space_group_name_H-M   'P 1'
#
loop_
_entity.id
_entity.type
_entity.pdbx_description
1 polymer ?
#
loop_
_entity_poly.entity_id
_entity_poly.type
_entity_poly.pdbx_seq_one_letter_code
_entity_poly.pdbx_strand_id
1 'polypeptide(L)' 'VGEPVFLTKNGRGKFAILDIKEYEKTQATIKLLSEIMEAEKAVKSGDEWLSAEQVRKAWRAN' A
#
# COMPACT_ATOMS: atom_id res chain seq x y z
N VAL A 1 -3.37 14.76 -16.56
CA VAL A 1 -4.16 14.07 -15.52
C VAL A 1 -5.60 14.47 -15.78
N GLY A 2 -6.47 13.52 -16.09
CA GLY A 2 -7.90 13.77 -16.27
C GLY A 2 -8.65 13.68 -14.94
N GLU A 3 -9.83 14.29 -14.89
CA GLU A 3 -10.75 14.13 -13.76
C GLU A 3 -11.48 12.78 -13.86
N PRO A 4 -11.78 12.11 -12.73
CA PRO A 4 -12.56 10.88 -12.73
C PRO A 4 -13.95 11.09 -13.32
N VAL A 5 -14.44 10.11 -14.07
CA VAL A 5 -15.85 10.06 -14.49
C VAL A 5 -16.61 9.10 -13.58
N PHE A 6 -17.69 9.57 -12.96
CA PHE A 6 -18.51 8.76 -12.06
C PHE A 6 -19.83 8.35 -12.72
N LEU A 7 -20.13 7.06 -12.72
CA LEU A 7 -21.39 6.51 -13.21
C LEU A 7 -22.32 6.22 -12.04
N THR A 8 -23.56 6.71 -12.13
CA THR A 8 -24.59 6.49 -11.10
C THR A 8 -25.60 5.43 -11.54
N LYS A 9 -26.14 4.69 -10.57
CA LYS A 9 -27.32 3.86 -10.73
C LYS A 9 -28.37 4.35 -9.73
N ASN A 10 -29.51 4.83 -10.24
CA ASN A 10 -30.61 5.38 -9.43
C ASN A 10 -30.15 6.52 -8.49
N GLY A 11 -29.35 7.46 -9.00
CA GLY A 11 -28.85 8.61 -8.23
C GLY A 11 -27.73 8.29 -7.24
N ARG A 12 -27.26 7.03 -7.14
CA ARG A 12 -26.13 6.64 -6.30
C ARG A 12 -24.93 6.28 -7.17
N GLY A 13 -23.76 6.85 -6.86
CA GLY A 13 -22.50 6.49 -7.50
C GLY A 13 -22.25 4.98 -7.39
N LYS A 14 -21.94 4.34 -8.52
CA LYS A 14 -21.70 2.89 -8.59
C LYS A 14 -20.34 2.54 -9.18
N PHE A 15 -19.88 3.29 -10.17
CA PHE A 15 -18.59 3.06 -10.80
C PHE A 15 -17.83 4.37 -10.96
N ALA A 16 -16.50 4.28 -10.97
CA ALA A 16 -15.60 5.36 -11.32
C ALA A 16 -14.70 4.88 -12.46
N ILE A 17 -14.56 5.70 -13.50
CA ILE A 17 -13.62 5.49 -14.60
C ILE A 17 -12.48 6.47 -14.38
N LEU A 18 -11.27 5.92 -14.30
CA LEU A 18 -10.03 6.65 -14.03
C LEU A 18 -9.07 6.45 -15.20
N ASP A 19 -8.19 7.41 -15.42
CA ASP A 19 -6.99 7.20 -16.23
C ASP A 19 -6.19 6.01 -15.65
N ILE A 20 -5.69 5.13 -16.52
CA ILE A 20 -5.00 3.91 -16.09
C ILE A 20 -3.78 4.22 -15.20
N LYS A 21 -3.05 5.30 -15.51
CA LYS A 21 -1.89 5.74 -14.71
C LYS A 21 -2.29 6.20 -13.31
N GLU A 22 -3.44 6.85 -13.16
CA GLU A 22 -3.93 7.31 -11.86
C GLU A 22 -4.46 6.14 -11.03
N TYR A 23 -5.11 5.17 -11.69
CA TYR A 23 -5.51 3.91 -11.06
C TYR A 23 -4.28 3.15 -10.53
N GLU A 24 -3.25 2.94 -11.35
CA GLU A 24 -2.01 2.26 -10.97
C GLU A 24 -1.30 2.96 -9.80
N LYS A 25 -1.20 4.29 -9.84
CA LYS A 25 -0.63 5.09 -8.76
C LYS A 25 -1.43 4.93 -7.45
N THR A 26 -2.75 4.92 -7.54
CA THR A 26 -3.62 4.71 -6.38
C THR A 26 -3.42 3.31 -5.79
N GLN A 27 -3.33 2.28 -6.63
CA GLN A 27 -3.05 0.91 -6.18
C GLN A 27 -1.68 0.80 -5.50
N ALA A 28 -0.64 1.40 -6.07
CA ALA A 28 0.70 1.43 -5.48
C ALA A 28 0.71 2.15 -4.12
N THR A 29 -0.03 3.25 -3.99
CA THR A 29 -0.17 3.99 -2.74
C THR A 29 -0.88 3.16 -1.67
N ILE A 30 -1.97 2.46 -2.02
CA ILE A 30 -2.68 1.57 -1.09
C ILE A 30 -1.75 0.45 -0.61
N LYS A 31 -0.98 -0.16 -1.51
CA LYS A 31 -0.01 -1.19 -1.16
C LYS A 31 1.03 -0.67 -0.17
N LEU A 32 1.63 0.48 -0.46
CA LEU A 32 2.63 1.11 0.41
C LEU A 32 2.06 1.39 1.82
N LEU A 33 0.85 1.96 1.90
CA LEU A 33 0.21 2.23 3.18
C LEU A 33 -0.08 0.94 3.97
N SER A 34 -0.46 -0.14 3.27
CA SER A 34 -0.66 -1.44 3.91
C SER A 34 0.64 -1.99 4.50
N GLU A 35 1.75 -1.91 3.76
CA GLU A 35 3.08 -2.33 4.26
C GLU A 35 3.53 -1.51 5.48
N ILE A 36 3.30 -0.19 5.46
CA ILE A 36 3.58 0.69 6.60
C ILE A 36 2.73 0.30 7.81
N MET A 37 1.43 0.03 7.62
CA MET A 37 0.55 -0.37 8.71
C MET A 37 0.98 -1.69 9.35
N GLU A 38 1.43 -2.67 8.55
CA GLU A 38 1.96 -3.92 9.09
C GLU A 38 3.27 -3.71 9.85
N ALA A 39 4.17 -2.87 9.33
CA ALA A 39 5.36 -2.45 10.05
C ALA A 39 5.01 -1.79 11.40
N GLU A 40 4.09 -0.82 11.42
CA GLU A 40 3.68 -0.17 12.67
C GLU A 40 3.09 -1.14 13.68
N LYS A 41 2.31 -2.15 13.23
CA LYS A 41 1.80 -3.20 14.10
C LYS A 41 2.93 -4.04 14.69
N ALA A 42 3.90 -4.46 13.88
CA ALA A 42 5.06 -5.22 14.33
C ALA A 42 5.88 -4.47 15.39
N VAL A 43 6.07 -3.14 15.22
CA VAL A 43 6.70 -2.30 16.26
C VAL A 43 5.89 -2.33 17.56
N LYS A 44 4.56 -2.23 17.47
CA LYS A 44 3.68 -2.16 18.65
C LYS A 44 3.50 -3.50 19.37
N SER A 45 3.50 -4.62 18.65
CA SER A 45 3.41 -5.98 19.22
C SER A 45 4.71 -6.42 19.90
N GLY A 46 5.81 -5.71 19.67
CA GLY A 46 7.14 -6.10 20.15
C GLY A 46 7.77 -7.19 19.30
N ASP A 47 7.27 -7.43 18.08
CA ASP A 47 7.94 -8.31 17.12
C ASP A 47 9.32 -7.72 16.78
N GLU A 48 10.35 -8.56 16.88
CA GLU A 48 11.75 -8.11 16.87
C GLU A 48 12.16 -7.54 15.51
N TRP A 49 12.38 -6.24 15.46
CA TRP A 49 13.04 -5.60 14.33
C TRP A 49 14.51 -5.97 14.34
N LEU A 50 14.99 -6.54 13.23
CA LEU A 50 16.41 -6.80 13.07
C LEU A 50 17.15 -5.48 12.82
N SER A 51 18.16 -5.20 13.63
CA SER A 51 19.15 -4.17 13.35
C SER A 51 19.83 -4.42 12.00
N ALA A 52 20.41 -3.38 11.41
CA ALA A 52 21.15 -3.50 10.14
C ALA A 52 22.27 -4.57 10.22
N GLU A 53 22.87 -4.78 11.39
CA GLU A 53 23.85 -5.83 11.62
C GLU A 53 23.22 -7.23 11.62
N GLN A 54 22.09 -7.41 12.31
CA GLN A 54 21.35 -8.67 12.30
C GLN A 54 20.86 -9.05 10.90
N VAL A 55 20.36 -8.09 10.11
CA VAL A 55 19.97 -8.31 8.71
C VAL A 55 21.17 -8.76 7.87
N ARG A 56 22.32 -8.07 7.98
CA ARG A 56 23.54 -8.44 7.25
C ARG A 56 24.05 -9.83 7.64
N LYS A 57 23.96 -10.20 8.92
CA LYS A 57 24.36 -11.52 9.40
C LYS A 57 23.43 -12.60 8.87
N ALA A 58 22.12 -12.39 8.91
CA ALA A 58 21.12 -13.33 8.39
C ALA A 58 21.30 -13.55 6.87
N TRP A 59 21.59 -12.49 6.12
CA TRP A 59 21.74 -12.60 4.66
C TRP A 59 23.05 -13.28 4.24
N ARG A 60 24.13 -13.12 5.02
CA ARG A 60 25.41 -13.81 4.78
C ARG A 60 25.42 -15.28 5.18
N ALA A 61 24.41 -15.72 5.93
CA ALA A 61 24.30 -17.10 6.44
C ALA A 61 23.47 -18.03 5.52
N ASN A 62 22.90 -17.49 4.43
CA ASN A 62 22.23 -18.22 3.35
C ASN A 62 23.08 -18.20 2.07
#